data_AF-A0A971UV83-F1
#
_entry.id   AF-A0A971UV83-F1
#
_cell.length_a   1.000
_cell.length_b   1.000
_cell.length_c   1.000
_cell.angle_alpha   90.00
_cell.angle_beta   90.00
_cell.angle_gamma   90.00
#
_symmetry.space_group_name_H-M   'P 1'
#
loop_
_entity.id
_entity.type
_entity.pdbx_description
1 polymer ?
#
loop_
_entity_poly.entity_id
_entity_poly.type
_entity_poly.pdbx_seq_one_letter_code
_entity_poly.pdbx_strand_id
1 'polypeptide(L)'
;MKNRKFYIIFLIVIVALVAFLFISKSSISEEEKLVRSFYPHAKDIKLIKDIADDMYISLNFPAVKRAYEVDGKVKAYVSSCVGYVGPIDVLVAIDGQNHELIGIEILRHEETPRYAEYIEEDWFLERFKNIIVDKYLNLVVLDKENPEDIVQVTGATISSQAIVNAVNAAIGAYNYINHGIEMASVPDVVPQELWSQDTNSFAINWEEGSLRIDVEKIKEYEAVEMDVVLINTTGTETEMTVKGATLRNILEQEGLDLDDFAGIGVTGRDGYYTLIDRDKLMTGDVILAWEVDGKPLKEEEKPVRLVVPKELGPYWVKMVSNIDLYDEISPKDIEKVHIFDPLTEDIEPYYYEYYGSKDKSIEVGQILRKFDQVDEKGFFTMAAVDGLIKNETISLVRQRYYIKVEGDNAPMNISPNFKLGMNVKHMTHFSTTKDAVIFPHMMKEVVRTKDIAGKEGMLLEDVLLTAGMRWEEGHTLAAISVDEREVKLSLDDIVTSYLVQEGDRVDLYDENEKILDNILRIERR
;
A
#
# COMPACT_ATOMS: atom_id res chain seq x y z
N MET A 1 61.91 -2.57 48.40
CA MET A 1 61.22 -3.82 47.97
C MET A 1 59.70 -3.83 48.18
N LYS A 2 59.11 -3.02 49.07
CA LYS A 2 57.64 -3.00 49.34
C LYS A 2 56.78 -2.49 48.17
N ASN A 3 57.20 -1.43 47.48
CA ASN A 3 56.37 -0.81 46.42
C ASN A 3 56.25 -1.67 45.16
N ARG A 4 57.26 -2.49 44.83
CA ARG A 4 57.25 -3.34 43.63
C ARG A 4 56.19 -4.45 43.71
N LYS A 5 55.92 -4.99 44.91
CA LYS A 5 54.85 -5.98 45.13
C LYS A 5 53.46 -5.35 45.02
N PHE A 6 53.30 -4.10 45.47
CA PHE A 6 52.04 -3.37 45.35
C PHE A 6 51.66 -3.13 43.88
N TYR A 7 52.62 -2.69 43.05
CA TYR A 7 52.37 -2.50 41.61
C TYR A 7 52.04 -3.80 40.88
N ILE A 8 52.66 -4.93 41.23
CA ILE A 8 52.36 -6.23 40.61
C ILE A 8 50.94 -6.69 40.99
N ILE A 9 50.55 -6.57 42.26
CA ILE A 9 49.20 -6.94 42.69
C ILE A 9 48.15 -6.03 42.05
N PHE A 10 48.41 -4.73 41.99
CA PHE A 10 47.52 -3.76 41.34
C PHE A 10 47.36 -4.04 39.83
N LEU A 11 48.44 -4.42 39.14
CA LEU A 11 48.39 -4.80 37.73
C LEU A 11 47.58 -6.09 37.52
N ILE A 12 47.73 -7.10 38.38
CA ILE A 12 46.94 -8.34 38.30
C ILE A 12 45.46 -8.05 38.54
N VAL A 13 45.13 -7.18 39.50
CA VAL A 13 43.75 -6.77 39.75
C VAL A 13 43.18 -6.01 38.55
N ILE A 14 43.93 -5.09 37.94
CA ILE A 14 43.48 -4.39 36.72
C ILE A 14 43.28 -5.37 35.57
N VAL A 15 44.20 -6.31 35.34
CA VAL A 15 44.07 -7.30 34.26
C VAL A 15 42.87 -8.21 34.51
N ALA A 16 42.63 -8.63 35.77
CA ALA A 16 41.46 -9.41 36.14
C ALA A 16 40.15 -8.60 35.99
N LEU A 17 40.17 -7.29 36.29
CA LEU A 17 39.01 -6.41 36.20
C LEU A 17 38.72 -6.02 34.74
N VAL A 18 39.74 -5.86 33.90
CA VAL A 18 39.64 -5.69 32.45
C VAL A 18 39.16 -6.99 31.81
N ALA A 19 39.68 -8.16 32.20
CA ALA A 19 39.19 -9.45 31.73
C ALA A 19 37.74 -9.68 32.16
N PHE A 20 37.38 -9.35 33.39
CA PHE A 20 35.99 -9.42 33.88
C PHE A 20 35.07 -8.45 33.16
N LEU A 21 35.52 -7.23 32.87
CA LEU A 21 34.81 -6.25 32.04
C LEU A 21 34.72 -6.71 30.56
N PHE A 22 35.70 -7.44 30.04
CA PHE A 22 35.66 -7.99 28.68
C PHE A 22 34.70 -9.18 28.58
N ILE A 23 34.68 -10.03 29.61
CA ILE A 23 33.78 -11.18 29.74
C ILE A 23 32.33 -10.71 29.99
N SER A 24 32.13 -9.64 30.77
CA SER A 24 30.79 -9.10 31.06
C SER A 24 30.25 -8.15 29.98
N LYS A 25 31.07 -7.79 28.99
CA LYS A 25 30.71 -6.84 27.91
C LYS A 25 30.80 -7.46 26.52
N SER A 26 30.68 -8.78 26.40
CA SER A 26 30.21 -9.40 25.16
C SER A 26 28.73 -9.05 25.01
N SER A 27 28.44 -7.88 24.44
CA SER A 27 27.07 -7.53 24.07
C SER A 27 26.56 -8.59 23.10
N ILE A 28 25.61 -9.40 23.56
CA ILE A 28 24.86 -10.36 22.73
C ILE A 28 24.34 -9.58 21.51
N SER A 29 24.70 -10.02 20.30
CA SER A 29 24.23 -9.39 19.06
C SER A 29 22.70 -9.50 18.95
N GLU A 30 22.03 -8.56 18.29
CA GLU A 30 20.57 -8.62 18.09
C GLU A 30 20.13 -9.97 17.48
N GLU A 31 20.89 -10.49 16.53
CA GLU A 31 20.65 -11.80 15.93
C GLU A 31 20.76 -12.95 16.93
N GLU A 32 21.76 -12.94 17.84
CA GLU A 32 21.85 -13.96 18.90
C GLU A 32 20.68 -13.86 19.89
N LYS A 33 20.13 -12.66 20.13
CA LYS A 33 18.90 -12.52 20.92
C LYS A 33 17.70 -13.16 20.23
N LEU A 34 17.57 -12.99 18.91
CA LEU A 34 16.54 -13.65 18.09
C LEU A 34 16.73 -15.17 18.09
N VAL A 35 17.95 -15.67 17.93
CA VAL A 35 18.21 -17.12 18.08
C VAL A 35 17.77 -17.61 19.47
N ARG A 36 18.06 -16.84 20.53
CA ARG A 36 17.64 -17.18 21.90
C ARG A 36 16.12 -17.13 22.10
N SER A 37 15.37 -16.33 21.35
CA SER A 37 13.90 -16.31 21.45
C SER A 37 13.28 -17.62 20.91
N PHE A 38 13.87 -18.22 19.87
CA PHE A 38 13.50 -19.54 19.37
C PHE A 38 13.97 -20.69 20.29
N TYR A 39 15.05 -20.49 21.05
CA TYR A 39 15.60 -21.49 21.99
C TYR A 39 15.71 -20.95 23.42
N PRO A 40 14.58 -20.70 24.13
CA PRO A 40 14.59 -20.04 25.44
C PRO A 40 15.30 -20.83 26.53
N HIS A 41 15.47 -22.14 26.33
CA HIS A 41 16.15 -23.04 27.27
C HIS A 41 17.59 -23.39 26.87
N ALA A 42 18.13 -22.76 25.83
CA ALA A 42 19.50 -23.00 25.37
C ALA A 42 20.52 -22.60 26.43
N LYS A 43 21.44 -23.52 26.75
CA LYS A 43 22.54 -23.29 27.69
C LYS A 43 23.71 -22.62 26.99
N ASP A 44 24.01 -23.04 25.77
CA ASP A 44 25.10 -22.52 24.95
C ASP A 44 24.60 -22.19 23.54
N ILE A 45 25.03 -21.03 23.02
CA ILE A 45 24.72 -20.56 21.67
C ILE A 45 26.04 -20.02 21.08
N LYS A 46 26.48 -20.60 19.97
CA LYS A 46 27.74 -20.25 19.32
C LYS A 46 27.54 -19.98 17.83
N LEU A 47 27.93 -18.79 17.40
CA LEU A 47 27.92 -18.40 15.99
C LEU A 47 29.03 -19.13 15.20
N ILE A 48 28.65 -19.68 14.06
CA ILE A 48 29.52 -20.30 13.04
C ILE A 48 29.45 -19.41 11.80
N LYS A 49 30.50 -18.62 11.55
CA LYS A 49 30.56 -17.65 10.44
C LYS A 49 31.05 -18.27 9.13
N ASP A 50 31.80 -19.36 9.24
CA ASP A 50 32.53 -20.06 8.19
C ASP A 50 31.78 -21.29 7.65
N ILE A 51 30.50 -21.45 8.01
CA ILE A 51 29.68 -22.54 7.45
C ILE A 51 29.56 -22.46 5.92
N ALA A 52 29.57 -21.25 5.38
CA ALA A 52 29.54 -21.00 3.94
C ALA A 52 30.85 -21.41 3.24
N ASP A 53 31.93 -21.67 3.99
CA ASP A 53 33.20 -22.16 3.45
C ASP A 53 33.21 -23.69 3.32
N ASP A 54 32.21 -24.40 3.87
CA ASP A 54 32.04 -25.83 3.63
C ASP A 54 31.78 -26.08 2.13
N MET A 55 32.54 -27.02 1.55
CA MET A 55 32.52 -27.26 0.11
C MET A 55 31.17 -27.79 -0.39
N TYR A 56 30.48 -28.61 0.40
CA TYR A 56 29.18 -29.14 0.01
C TYR A 56 28.09 -28.07 0.14
N ILE A 57 28.10 -27.30 1.23
CA ILE A 57 27.14 -26.22 1.48
C ILE A 57 27.30 -25.10 0.44
N SER A 58 28.52 -24.65 0.17
CA SER A 58 28.77 -23.59 -0.82
C SER A 58 28.30 -23.95 -2.23
N LEU A 59 28.44 -25.22 -2.64
CA LEU A 59 28.03 -25.68 -3.96
C LEU A 59 26.52 -25.92 -4.07
N ASN A 60 25.88 -26.44 -3.02
CA ASN A 60 24.49 -26.89 -3.11
C ASN A 60 23.50 -25.91 -2.47
N PHE A 61 23.91 -25.14 -1.47
CA PHE A 61 23.07 -24.23 -0.68
C PHE A 61 23.74 -22.85 -0.52
N PRO A 62 24.09 -22.16 -1.62
CA PRO A 62 24.83 -20.89 -1.60
C PRO A 62 24.13 -19.76 -0.82
N ALA A 63 22.83 -19.90 -0.54
CA ALA A 63 22.07 -18.96 0.27
C ALA A 63 22.53 -18.96 1.74
N VAL A 64 23.01 -20.08 2.28
CA VAL A 64 23.41 -20.21 3.69
C VAL A 64 24.66 -19.37 3.95
N LYS A 65 24.53 -18.31 4.75
CA LYS A 65 25.63 -17.37 5.03
C LYS A 65 26.33 -17.67 6.35
N ARG A 66 25.56 -18.05 7.38
CA ARG A 66 26.06 -18.35 8.73
C ARG A 66 25.07 -19.24 9.48
N ALA A 67 25.52 -19.83 10.58
CA ALA A 67 24.67 -20.68 11.42
C ALA A 67 25.01 -20.55 12.90
N TYR A 68 24.15 -21.11 13.74
CA TYR A 68 24.31 -21.17 15.18
C TYR A 68 24.27 -22.62 15.64
N GLU A 69 25.32 -22.99 16.36
CA GLU A 69 25.33 -24.17 17.20
C GLU A 69 24.62 -23.83 18.51
N VAL A 70 23.60 -24.60 18.84
CA VAL A 70 22.79 -24.41 20.05
C VAL A 70 22.78 -25.75 20.79
N ASP A 71 23.35 -25.75 22.00
CA ASP A 71 23.58 -26.94 22.82
C ASP A 71 24.27 -28.10 22.06
N GLY A 72 25.28 -27.77 21.25
CA GLY A 72 26.13 -28.75 20.55
C GLY A 72 25.56 -29.31 19.24
N LYS A 73 24.43 -28.78 18.74
CA LYS A 73 23.90 -29.07 17.40
C LYS A 73 23.74 -27.80 16.58
N VAL A 74 24.08 -27.83 15.30
CA VAL A 74 23.85 -26.70 14.39
C VAL A 74 22.39 -26.72 13.97
N LYS A 75 21.58 -25.79 14.46
CA LYS A 75 20.12 -25.84 14.28
C LYS A 75 19.45 -24.49 14.04
N ALA A 76 20.22 -23.41 14.02
CA ALA A 76 19.76 -22.12 13.51
C ALA A 76 20.64 -21.68 12.34
N TYR A 77 20.04 -21.13 11.29
CA TYR A 77 20.72 -20.76 10.05
C TYR A 77 20.28 -19.37 9.63
N VAL A 78 21.20 -18.58 9.10
CA VAL A 78 20.86 -17.37 8.35
C VAL A 78 21.17 -17.60 6.89
N SER A 79 20.11 -17.58 6.10
CA SER A 79 20.14 -17.74 4.65
C SER A 79 19.76 -16.42 3.99
N SER A 80 20.40 -16.09 2.88
CA SER A 80 20.12 -14.89 2.08
C SER A 80 19.83 -15.29 0.65
N CYS A 81 18.60 -15.02 0.20
CA CYS A 81 18.15 -15.26 -1.18
C CYS A 81 17.76 -13.94 -1.83
N VAL A 82 17.93 -13.82 -3.14
CA VAL A 82 17.51 -12.64 -3.90
C VAL A 82 16.01 -12.74 -4.21
N GLY A 83 15.24 -11.84 -3.60
CA GLY A 83 13.82 -11.58 -3.86
C GLY A 83 13.61 -10.67 -5.07
N TYR A 84 12.48 -9.97 -5.13
CA TYR A 84 12.08 -9.19 -6.31
C TYR A 84 12.93 -7.95 -6.53
N VAL A 85 13.22 -7.18 -5.47
CA VAL A 85 14.10 -6.01 -5.59
C VAL A 85 15.56 -6.36 -5.27
N GLY A 86 15.78 -7.16 -4.22
CA GLY A 86 17.12 -7.45 -3.72
C GLY A 86 17.13 -8.57 -2.68
N PRO A 87 18.22 -8.70 -1.89
CA PRO A 87 18.38 -9.80 -0.95
C PRO A 87 17.38 -9.75 0.21
N ILE A 88 16.92 -10.92 0.63
CA ILE A 88 16.12 -11.18 1.84
C ILE A 88 16.92 -12.12 2.74
N ASP A 89 17.31 -11.62 3.91
CA ASP A 89 18.04 -12.35 4.95
C ASP A 89 17.04 -12.96 5.94
N VAL A 90 16.99 -14.29 6.00
CA VAL A 90 16.04 -15.05 6.82
C VAL A 90 16.80 -15.85 7.87
N LEU A 91 16.43 -15.68 9.14
CA LEU A 91 16.82 -16.59 10.23
C LEU A 91 15.84 -17.75 10.28
N VAL A 92 16.37 -18.97 10.27
CA VAL A 92 15.59 -20.21 10.26
C VAL A 92 15.96 -21.01 11.50
N ALA A 93 14.98 -21.39 12.32
CA ALA A 93 15.18 -22.17 13.53
C ALA A 93 14.55 -23.56 13.40
N ILE A 94 15.32 -24.61 13.70
CA ILE A 94 14.94 -26.02 13.57
C ILE A 94 15.05 -26.72 14.92
N ASP A 95 14.03 -27.51 15.27
CA ASP A 95 14.05 -28.38 16.43
C ASP A 95 14.94 -29.60 16.16
N GLY A 96 16.03 -29.69 16.91
CA GLY A 96 16.97 -30.81 16.84
C GLY A 96 16.51 -32.14 17.46
N GLN A 97 15.31 -32.20 18.04
CA GLN A 97 14.67 -33.40 18.59
C GLN A 97 13.56 -33.93 17.69
N ASN A 98 12.62 -33.06 17.30
CA ASN A 98 11.46 -33.44 16.49
C ASN A 98 11.71 -33.35 14.97
N HIS A 99 12.84 -32.77 14.55
CA HIS A 99 13.17 -32.53 13.14
C HIS A 99 12.10 -31.68 12.44
N GLU A 100 11.71 -30.58 13.09
CA GLU A 100 10.67 -29.67 12.63
C GLU A 100 11.17 -28.23 12.61
N LEU A 101 10.63 -27.39 11.73
CA LEU A 101 10.81 -25.96 11.81
C LEU A 101 10.11 -25.41 13.06
N ILE A 102 10.85 -24.68 13.88
CA ILE A 102 10.29 -23.89 14.98
C ILE A 102 9.64 -22.63 14.42
N GLY A 103 10.26 -22.04 13.39
CA GLY A 103 9.79 -20.83 12.72
C GLY A 103 10.94 -20.12 11.99
N ILE A 104 10.60 -18.97 11.43
CA ILE A 104 11.54 -18.09 10.73
C ILE A 104 11.39 -16.65 11.24
N GLU A 105 12.41 -15.83 11.00
CA GLU A 105 12.39 -14.39 11.22
C GLU A 105 13.05 -13.68 10.02
N ILE A 106 12.46 -12.60 9.53
CA ILE A 106 13.09 -11.74 8.52
C ILE A 106 14.05 -10.78 9.23
N LEU A 107 15.35 -10.90 8.96
CA LEU A 107 16.37 -10.05 9.58
C LEU A 107 16.55 -8.73 8.84
N ARG A 108 16.45 -8.79 7.51
CA ARG A 108 16.64 -7.68 6.60
C ARG A 108 16.07 -8.07 5.24
N HIS A 109 15.51 -7.11 4.52
CA HIS A 109 15.18 -7.30 3.13
C HIS A 109 15.43 -6.02 2.33
N GLU A 110 15.62 -6.18 1.04
CA GLU A 110 15.49 -5.11 0.04
C GLU A 110 14.29 -5.48 -0.82
N GLU A 111 13.11 -4.98 -0.47
CA GLU A 111 11.86 -5.25 -1.20
C GLU A 111 11.02 -4.00 -1.43
N THR A 112 10.00 -4.15 -2.28
CA THR A 112 9.00 -3.09 -2.52
C THR A 112 8.22 -2.81 -1.22
N PRO A 113 8.15 -1.55 -0.73
CA PRO A 113 7.58 -1.24 0.60
C PRO A 113 6.20 -1.83 0.88
N ARG A 114 5.28 -1.78 -0.10
CA ARG A 114 3.91 -2.32 0.06
C ARG A 114 3.89 -3.84 0.27
N TYR A 115 4.81 -4.57 -0.36
CA TYR A 115 4.86 -6.03 -0.28
C TYR A 115 5.75 -6.53 0.86
N ALA A 116 6.75 -5.71 1.25
CA ALA A 116 7.59 -5.94 2.41
C ALA A 116 6.77 -6.10 3.70
N GLU A 117 5.76 -5.26 3.89
CA GLU A 117 4.87 -5.34 5.06
C GLU A 117 4.28 -6.75 5.21
N TYR A 118 3.77 -7.35 4.13
CA TYR A 118 3.12 -8.65 4.20
C TYR A 118 4.05 -9.84 4.49
N ILE A 119 5.31 -9.78 4.06
CA ILE A 119 6.27 -10.88 4.30
C ILE A 119 6.89 -10.84 5.70
N GLU A 120 6.72 -9.72 6.43
CA GLU A 120 7.15 -9.56 7.82
C GLU A 120 6.02 -9.85 8.83
N GLU A 121 4.77 -9.95 8.38
CA GLU A 121 3.62 -10.16 9.26
C GLU A 121 3.57 -11.59 9.84
N ASP A 122 3.10 -11.67 11.09
CA ASP A 122 2.99 -12.94 11.83
C ASP A 122 2.21 -13.99 11.03
N TRP A 123 1.09 -13.62 10.40
CA TRP A 123 0.25 -14.58 9.66
C TRP A 123 1.01 -15.32 8.54
N PHE A 124 2.04 -14.70 7.96
CA PHE A 124 2.88 -15.33 6.94
C PHE A 124 4.01 -16.14 7.59
N LEU A 125 4.73 -15.56 8.55
CA LEU A 125 5.84 -16.21 9.26
C LEU A 125 5.39 -17.48 10.02
N GLU A 126 4.17 -17.47 10.57
CA GLU A 126 3.60 -18.60 11.27
C GLU A 126 3.34 -19.83 10.38
N ARG A 127 3.27 -19.64 9.05
CA ARG A 127 3.10 -20.75 8.09
C ARG A 127 4.30 -21.69 8.07
N PHE A 128 5.45 -21.26 8.57
CA PHE A 128 6.68 -22.04 8.63
C PHE A 128 6.85 -22.83 9.94
N LYS A 129 5.91 -22.74 10.89
CA LYS A 129 6.01 -23.45 12.18
C LYS A 129 5.52 -24.90 12.06
N ASN A 130 6.14 -25.80 12.84
CA ASN A 130 5.75 -27.21 13.01
C ASN A 130 5.72 -28.01 11.69
N ILE A 131 6.63 -27.71 10.76
CA ILE A 131 6.78 -28.48 9.51
C ILE A 131 8.00 -29.38 9.62
N ILE A 132 7.82 -30.66 9.33
CA ILE A 132 8.91 -31.65 9.33
C ILE A 132 9.92 -31.31 8.23
N VAL A 133 11.21 -31.32 8.56
CA VAL A 133 12.31 -30.90 7.66
C VAL A 133 13.01 -32.06 6.96
N ASP A 134 12.32 -33.18 6.76
CA ASP A 134 12.80 -34.32 5.97
C ASP A 134 12.61 -34.12 4.46
N LYS A 135 11.80 -33.12 4.08
CA LYS A 135 11.54 -32.68 2.72
C LYS A 135 11.68 -31.16 2.60
N TYR A 136 11.72 -30.69 1.37
CA TYR A 136 11.61 -29.27 1.08
C TYR A 136 10.17 -28.78 1.09
N LEU A 137 10.03 -27.51 1.41
CA LEU A 137 8.80 -26.76 1.34
C LEU A 137 8.45 -26.43 -0.11
N ASN A 138 7.16 -26.41 -0.43
CA ASN A 138 6.65 -25.98 -1.72
C ASN A 138 5.92 -24.64 -1.58
N LEU A 139 6.07 -23.75 -2.56
CA LEU A 139 5.24 -22.56 -2.64
C LEU A 139 3.96 -22.87 -3.44
N VAL A 140 2.79 -22.56 -2.89
CA VAL A 140 1.48 -22.77 -3.53
C VAL A 140 0.68 -21.47 -3.59
N VAL A 141 -0.29 -21.41 -4.50
CA VAL A 141 -1.00 -20.17 -4.83
C VAL A 141 -2.18 -19.90 -3.90
N LEU A 142 -3.05 -20.89 -3.71
CA LEU A 142 -4.35 -20.71 -3.05
C LEU A 142 -4.40 -21.50 -1.73
N ASP A 143 -4.40 -22.83 -1.83
CA ASP A 143 -4.62 -23.70 -0.69
C ASP A 143 -3.45 -24.65 -0.44
N LYS A 144 -3.28 -24.96 0.85
CA LYS A 144 -2.35 -25.96 1.33
C LYS A 144 -2.93 -27.36 1.09
N GLU A 145 -2.33 -28.13 0.20
CA GLU A 145 -2.73 -29.52 -0.06
C GLU A 145 -1.88 -30.52 0.73
N ASN A 146 -0.62 -30.17 0.97
CA ASN A 146 0.37 -31.00 1.67
C ASN A 146 0.96 -30.27 2.88
N PRO A 147 1.44 -30.99 3.92
CA PRO A 147 2.05 -30.38 5.11
C PRO A 147 3.22 -29.43 4.82
N GLU A 148 3.98 -29.68 3.76
CA GLU A 148 5.13 -28.88 3.31
C GLU A 148 4.75 -27.65 2.47
N ASP A 149 3.48 -27.50 2.10
CA ASP A 149 3.06 -26.37 1.27
C ASP A 149 2.94 -25.08 2.09
N ILE A 150 3.50 -24.01 1.53
CA ILE A 150 3.46 -22.63 2.00
C ILE A 150 2.68 -21.83 0.97
N VAL A 151 1.51 -21.33 1.37
CA VAL A 151 0.75 -20.42 0.50
C VAL A 151 1.48 -19.09 0.39
N GLN A 152 1.67 -18.61 -0.83
CA GLN A 152 2.34 -17.36 -1.12
C GLN A 152 1.56 -16.13 -0.65
N VAL A 153 2.27 -15.00 -0.56
CA VAL A 153 1.62 -13.69 -0.43
C VAL A 153 1.17 -13.21 -1.81
N THR A 154 -0.11 -12.86 -1.94
CA THR A 154 -0.68 -12.30 -3.17
C THR A 154 0.07 -11.03 -3.58
N GLY A 155 0.53 -10.99 -4.83
CA GLY A 155 1.31 -9.86 -5.37
C GLY A 155 2.79 -9.84 -4.97
N ALA A 156 3.26 -10.80 -4.16
CA ALA A 156 4.66 -10.91 -3.74
C ALA A 156 5.20 -12.34 -3.95
N THR A 157 4.93 -12.92 -5.14
CA THR A 157 5.30 -14.29 -5.50
C THR A 157 6.81 -14.51 -5.46
N ILE A 158 7.60 -13.60 -6.04
CA ILE A 158 9.07 -13.71 -6.08
C ILE A 158 9.66 -13.59 -4.68
N SER A 159 9.17 -12.64 -3.87
CA SER A 159 9.59 -12.48 -2.47
C SER A 159 9.26 -13.72 -1.64
N SER A 160 8.03 -14.26 -1.80
CA SER A 160 7.59 -15.49 -1.12
C SER A 160 8.46 -16.68 -1.51
N GLN A 161 8.77 -16.83 -2.80
CA GLN A 161 9.64 -17.90 -3.29
C GLN A 161 11.09 -17.76 -2.79
N ALA A 162 11.62 -16.53 -2.70
CA ALA A 162 12.95 -16.29 -2.16
C ALA A 162 13.04 -16.71 -0.68
N ILE A 163 12.01 -16.42 0.12
CA ILE A 163 11.93 -16.86 1.52
C ILE A 163 11.86 -18.39 1.60
N VAL A 164 10.99 -19.04 0.82
CA VAL A 164 10.91 -20.51 0.75
C VAL A 164 12.26 -21.13 0.35
N ASN A 165 12.97 -20.56 -0.63
CA ASN A 165 14.30 -21.02 -1.03
C ASN A 165 15.32 -20.84 0.11
N ALA A 166 15.28 -19.72 0.83
CA ALA A 166 16.17 -19.47 1.96
C ALA A 166 15.98 -20.50 3.09
N VAL A 167 14.72 -20.87 3.36
CA VAL A 167 14.36 -21.92 4.30
C VAL A 167 14.78 -23.30 3.81
N ASN A 168 14.52 -23.64 2.55
CA ASN A 168 14.94 -24.91 1.97
C ASN A 168 16.48 -25.08 1.96
N ALA A 169 17.23 -24.01 1.69
CA ALA A 169 18.68 -24.03 1.80
C ALA A 169 19.16 -24.33 3.24
N ALA A 170 18.49 -23.76 4.26
CA ALA A 170 18.74 -24.07 5.66
C ALA A 170 18.39 -25.52 6.03
N ILE A 171 17.25 -26.04 5.55
CA ILE A 171 16.84 -27.44 5.71
C ILE A 171 17.88 -28.39 5.11
N GLY A 172 18.37 -28.09 3.90
CA GLY A 172 19.42 -28.86 3.24
C GLY A 172 20.71 -28.89 4.06
N ALA A 173 21.19 -27.73 4.51
CA ALA A 173 22.38 -27.62 5.33
C ALA A 173 22.23 -28.32 6.70
N TYR A 174 21.05 -28.24 7.31
CA TYR A 174 20.74 -28.93 8.57
C TYR A 174 20.82 -30.44 8.44
N ASN A 175 20.22 -31.01 7.39
CA ASN A 175 20.24 -32.44 7.14
C ASN A 175 21.65 -32.96 6.79
N TYR A 176 22.41 -32.18 6.03
CA TYR A 176 23.80 -32.50 5.75
C TYR A 176 24.68 -32.50 7.01
N ILE A 177 24.65 -31.42 7.80
CA ILE A 177 25.53 -31.27 8.97
C ILE A 177 25.18 -32.26 10.08
N ASN A 178 23.90 -32.40 10.41
CA ASN A 178 23.50 -33.16 11.59
C ASN A 178 23.23 -34.64 11.30
N HIS A 179 22.92 -35.00 10.04
CA HIS A 179 22.53 -36.36 9.65
C HIS A 179 23.34 -36.95 8.50
N GLY A 180 24.20 -36.17 7.84
CA GLY A 180 24.95 -36.63 6.67
C GLY A 180 24.07 -36.93 5.46
N ILE A 181 22.86 -36.35 5.40
CA ILE A 181 21.91 -36.55 4.31
C ILE A 181 22.15 -35.46 3.27
N GLU A 182 22.49 -35.88 2.06
CA GLU A 182 22.64 -34.99 0.90
C GLU A 182 21.26 -34.75 0.25
N MET A 183 20.84 -33.49 0.15
CA MET A 183 19.57 -33.07 -0.48
C MET A 183 19.84 -32.37 -1.82
N ALA A 184 18.79 -32.21 -2.65
CA ALA A 184 18.91 -31.52 -3.93
C ALA A 184 19.32 -30.04 -3.74
N SER A 185 20.16 -29.50 -4.63
CA SER A 185 20.62 -28.11 -4.52
C SER A 185 19.46 -27.11 -4.57
N VAL A 186 19.60 -26.03 -3.78
CA VAL A 186 18.67 -24.91 -3.72
C VAL A 186 19.43 -23.63 -4.09
N PRO A 187 19.07 -22.93 -5.19
CA PRO A 187 19.74 -21.70 -5.59
C PRO A 187 19.42 -20.55 -4.61
N ASP A 188 20.32 -19.57 -4.55
CA ASP A 188 20.13 -18.33 -3.77
C ASP A 188 19.41 -17.22 -4.56
N VAL A 189 18.90 -17.55 -5.75
CA VAL A 189 18.12 -16.65 -6.61
C VAL A 189 16.87 -17.37 -7.09
N VAL A 190 15.76 -16.63 -7.21
CA VAL A 190 14.52 -17.17 -7.78
C VAL A 190 14.70 -17.38 -9.31
N PRO A 191 14.30 -18.53 -9.89
CA PRO A 191 14.48 -18.82 -11.32
C PRO A 191 13.85 -17.76 -12.23
N GLN A 192 14.53 -17.35 -13.31
CA GLN A 192 14.06 -16.30 -14.22
C GLN A 192 12.67 -16.56 -14.82
N GLU A 193 12.26 -17.82 -14.93
CA GLU A 193 10.92 -18.21 -15.39
C GLU A 193 9.82 -17.70 -14.45
N LEU A 194 10.05 -17.69 -13.14
CA LEU A 194 9.12 -17.07 -12.18
C LEU A 194 9.12 -15.55 -12.33
N TRP A 195 10.26 -14.92 -12.59
CA TRP A 195 10.37 -13.48 -12.82
C TRP A 195 9.64 -13.02 -14.08
N SER A 196 9.75 -13.78 -15.17
CA SER A 196 9.04 -13.49 -16.41
C SER A 196 7.54 -13.68 -16.24
N GLN A 197 7.11 -14.68 -15.47
CA GLN A 197 5.70 -14.83 -15.09
C GLN A 197 5.25 -13.64 -14.24
N ASP A 198 5.98 -13.21 -13.21
CA ASP A 198 5.54 -12.10 -12.34
C ASP A 198 5.54 -10.74 -13.06
N THR A 199 6.58 -10.44 -13.84
CA THR A 199 6.69 -9.18 -14.61
C THR A 199 5.76 -9.11 -15.83
N ASN A 200 5.31 -10.25 -16.35
CA ASN A 200 4.39 -10.31 -17.48
C ASN A 200 2.99 -10.82 -17.11
N SER A 201 2.64 -10.84 -15.81
CA SER A 201 1.29 -11.15 -15.33
C SER A 201 0.73 -10.10 -14.37
N PHE A 202 -0.58 -10.17 -14.19
CA PHE A 202 -1.36 -9.44 -13.20
C PHE A 202 -2.48 -10.33 -12.67
N ALA A 203 -3.13 -9.89 -11.59
CA ALA A 203 -4.27 -10.57 -11.02
C ALA A 203 -5.58 -9.83 -11.36
N ILE A 204 -6.64 -10.60 -11.56
CA ILE A 204 -8.03 -10.14 -11.59
C ILE A 204 -8.72 -10.80 -10.40
N ASN A 205 -9.25 -10.04 -9.45
CA ASN A 205 -9.89 -10.57 -8.24
C ASN A 205 -11.37 -10.21 -8.21
N TRP A 206 -12.19 -11.10 -7.65
CA TRP A 206 -13.59 -10.88 -7.30
C TRP A 206 -13.85 -11.50 -5.92
N GLU A 207 -15.04 -11.32 -5.34
CA GLU A 207 -15.30 -11.73 -3.95
C GLU A 207 -15.03 -13.22 -3.69
N GLU A 208 -15.36 -14.08 -4.64
CA GLU A 208 -15.24 -15.54 -4.51
C GLU A 208 -13.99 -16.14 -5.15
N GLY A 209 -13.10 -15.34 -5.75
CA GLY A 209 -11.96 -15.89 -6.48
C GLY A 209 -10.96 -14.90 -7.05
N SER A 210 -9.93 -15.46 -7.68
CA SER A 210 -8.92 -14.68 -8.39
C SER A 210 -8.40 -15.45 -9.60
N LEU A 211 -8.09 -14.72 -10.67
CA LEU A 211 -7.41 -15.21 -11.86
C LEU A 211 -6.09 -14.48 -11.98
N ARG A 212 -4.99 -15.23 -11.92
CA ARG A 212 -3.69 -14.71 -12.35
C ARG A 212 -3.48 -15.02 -13.83
N ILE A 213 -3.22 -14.00 -14.62
CA ILE A 213 -3.11 -14.12 -16.08
C ILE A 213 -1.84 -13.41 -16.59
N ASP A 214 -1.12 -14.07 -17.50
CA ASP A 214 0.04 -13.50 -18.17
C ASP A 214 -0.27 -13.05 -19.61
N VAL A 215 0.62 -12.23 -20.19
CA VAL A 215 0.46 -11.67 -21.53
C VAL A 215 0.36 -12.75 -22.62
N GLU A 216 1.04 -13.90 -22.47
CA GLU A 216 0.96 -14.97 -23.46
C GLU A 216 -0.42 -15.64 -23.43
N LYS A 217 -0.96 -15.84 -22.23
CA LYS A 217 -2.34 -16.34 -22.05
C LYS A 217 -3.36 -15.36 -22.59
N ILE A 218 -3.18 -14.05 -22.35
CA ILE A 218 -4.06 -12.99 -22.90
C ILE A 218 -4.10 -13.01 -24.42
N LYS A 219 -2.98 -13.31 -25.09
CA LYS A 219 -2.92 -13.40 -26.56
C LYS A 219 -3.69 -14.60 -27.14
N GLU A 220 -4.08 -15.57 -26.32
CA GLU A 220 -4.95 -16.68 -26.74
C GLU A 220 -6.41 -16.24 -26.93
N TYR A 221 -6.81 -15.10 -26.32
CA TYR A 221 -8.14 -14.52 -26.48
C TYR A 221 -8.26 -13.75 -27.79
N GLU A 222 -9.50 -13.54 -28.26
CA GLU A 222 -9.75 -12.74 -29.46
C GLU A 222 -9.23 -11.32 -29.27
N ALA A 223 -8.22 -10.97 -30.09
CA ALA A 223 -7.59 -9.66 -30.05
C ALA A 223 -8.44 -8.62 -30.78
N VAL A 224 -8.61 -7.46 -30.14
CA VAL A 224 -9.14 -6.23 -30.73
C VAL A 224 -7.96 -5.34 -31.11
N GLU A 225 -8.02 -4.78 -32.31
CA GLU A 225 -7.12 -3.73 -32.78
C GLU A 225 -7.95 -2.49 -33.05
N MET A 226 -7.61 -1.37 -32.40
CA MET A 226 -8.46 -0.19 -32.39
C MET A 226 -7.65 1.11 -32.35
N ASP A 227 -8.06 2.07 -33.19
CA ASP A 227 -7.55 3.44 -33.14
C ASP A 227 -8.25 4.19 -32.01
N VAL A 228 -7.45 4.79 -31.13
CA VAL A 228 -7.92 5.46 -29.92
C VAL A 228 -7.22 6.80 -29.72
N VAL A 229 -7.89 7.71 -29.02
CA VAL A 229 -7.36 9.04 -28.69
C VAL A 229 -7.16 9.13 -27.19
N LEU A 230 -5.91 9.25 -26.75
CA LEU A 230 -5.58 9.53 -25.37
C LEU A 230 -5.71 11.03 -25.11
N ILE A 231 -6.65 11.41 -24.25
CA ILE A 231 -6.85 12.81 -23.83
C ILE A 231 -6.20 12.98 -22.46
N ASN A 232 -5.07 13.70 -22.41
CA ASN A 232 -4.41 14.03 -21.14
C ASN A 232 -5.20 15.08 -20.36
N THR A 233 -4.94 15.21 -19.05
CA THR A 233 -5.60 16.22 -18.19
C THR A 233 -5.30 17.66 -18.62
N THR A 234 -4.25 17.89 -19.42
CA THR A 234 -3.95 19.18 -20.04
C THR A 234 -4.79 19.48 -21.29
N GLY A 235 -5.69 18.58 -21.69
CA GLY A 235 -6.45 18.64 -22.93
C GLY A 235 -5.63 18.27 -24.18
N THR A 236 -4.39 17.80 -24.01
CA THR A 236 -3.58 17.34 -25.14
C THR A 236 -4.05 15.98 -25.60
N GLU A 237 -4.39 15.88 -26.88
CA GLU A 237 -4.83 14.64 -27.52
C GLU A 237 -3.65 13.93 -28.18
N THR A 238 -3.60 12.61 -28.07
CA THR A 238 -2.59 11.77 -28.72
C THR A 238 -3.28 10.57 -29.35
N GLU A 239 -3.30 10.52 -30.67
CA GLU A 239 -3.79 9.38 -31.44
C GLU A 239 -2.80 8.22 -31.35
N MET A 240 -3.31 7.00 -31.19
CA MET A 240 -2.53 5.76 -31.20
C MET A 240 -3.40 4.57 -31.63
N THR A 241 -2.78 3.54 -32.18
CA THR A 241 -3.44 2.25 -32.45
C THR A 241 -3.06 1.26 -31.36
N VAL A 242 -4.03 0.68 -30.67
CA VAL A 242 -3.80 -0.30 -29.61
C VAL A 242 -4.24 -1.68 -30.05
N LYS A 243 -3.51 -2.70 -29.58
CA LYS A 243 -3.89 -4.10 -29.77
C LYS A 243 -3.85 -4.85 -28.45
N GLY A 244 -4.97 -5.50 -28.14
CA GLY A 244 -5.24 -6.08 -26.84
C GLY A 244 -6.41 -7.04 -26.86
N ALA A 245 -6.75 -7.64 -25.72
CA ALA A 245 -8.00 -8.36 -25.51
C ALA A 245 -8.92 -7.50 -24.64
N THR A 246 -10.23 -7.63 -24.79
CA THR A 246 -11.16 -6.95 -23.89
C THR A 246 -11.21 -7.67 -22.54
N LEU A 247 -11.37 -6.91 -21.46
CA LEU A 247 -11.58 -7.49 -20.14
C LEU A 247 -12.83 -8.37 -20.12
N ARG A 248 -13.90 -7.95 -20.82
CA ARG A 248 -15.14 -8.72 -20.97
C ARG A 248 -14.88 -10.12 -21.54
N ASN A 249 -14.16 -10.23 -22.65
CA ASN A 249 -13.86 -11.53 -23.27
C ASN A 249 -13.04 -12.44 -22.35
N ILE A 250 -12.16 -11.85 -21.52
CA ILE A 250 -11.37 -12.61 -20.54
C ILE A 250 -12.28 -13.17 -19.43
N LEU A 251 -13.15 -12.32 -18.88
CA LEU A 251 -14.09 -12.72 -17.82
C LEU A 251 -15.12 -13.76 -18.28
N GLU A 252 -15.63 -13.63 -19.50
CA GLU A 252 -16.61 -14.58 -20.06
C GLU A 252 -16.05 -16.01 -20.16
N GLN A 253 -14.75 -16.20 -20.40
CA GLN A 253 -14.11 -17.53 -20.41
C GLN A 253 -14.02 -18.15 -19.01
N GLU A 254 -13.96 -17.33 -17.97
CA GLU A 254 -14.01 -17.77 -16.57
C GLU A 254 -15.46 -17.89 -16.06
N GLY A 255 -16.45 -17.66 -16.92
CA GLY A 255 -17.87 -17.75 -16.57
C GLY A 255 -18.40 -16.55 -15.79
N LEU A 256 -17.74 -15.40 -15.87
CA LEU A 256 -18.13 -14.14 -15.24
C LEU A 256 -18.68 -13.16 -16.29
N ASP A 257 -19.68 -12.36 -15.92
CA ASP A 257 -20.15 -11.25 -16.74
C ASP A 257 -19.70 -9.91 -16.13
N LEU A 258 -19.01 -9.08 -16.92
CA LEU A 258 -18.56 -7.76 -16.46
C LEU A 258 -19.74 -6.87 -16.04
N ASP A 259 -20.94 -7.10 -16.60
CA ASP A 259 -22.13 -6.29 -16.31
C ASP A 259 -22.74 -6.57 -14.92
N ASP A 260 -22.34 -7.67 -14.26
CA ASP A 260 -22.78 -8.01 -12.92
C ASP A 260 -22.09 -7.16 -11.84
N PHE A 261 -20.96 -6.53 -12.16
CA PHE A 261 -20.16 -5.74 -11.23
C PHE A 261 -20.54 -4.25 -11.23
N ALA A 262 -20.46 -3.62 -10.06
CA ALA A 262 -20.66 -2.19 -9.87
C ALA A 262 -19.51 -1.33 -10.42
N GLY A 263 -18.33 -1.91 -10.61
CA GLY A 263 -17.16 -1.27 -11.21
C GLY A 263 -15.91 -2.11 -11.06
N ILE A 264 -14.79 -1.60 -11.57
CA ILE A 264 -13.47 -2.22 -11.43
C ILE A 264 -12.44 -1.24 -10.88
N GLY A 265 -11.60 -1.71 -9.96
CA GLY A 265 -10.45 -0.98 -9.43
C GLY A 265 -9.18 -1.47 -10.12
N VAL A 266 -8.46 -0.59 -10.81
CA VAL A 266 -7.23 -0.98 -11.52
C VAL A 266 -6.02 -0.35 -10.85
N THR A 267 -5.07 -1.19 -10.46
CA THR A 267 -3.81 -0.81 -9.84
C THR A 267 -2.65 -1.06 -10.79
N GLY A 268 -1.79 -0.07 -10.97
CA GLY A 268 -0.49 -0.21 -11.62
C GLY A 268 0.60 -0.60 -10.61
N ARG A 269 1.69 -1.21 -11.08
CA ARG A 269 2.87 -1.56 -10.25
C ARG A 269 3.51 -0.37 -9.54
N ASP A 270 3.29 0.85 -10.02
CA ASP A 270 3.74 2.07 -9.37
C ASP A 270 2.80 2.60 -8.29
N GLY A 271 1.78 1.82 -7.93
CA GLY A 271 0.79 2.17 -6.92
C GLY A 271 -0.30 3.11 -7.42
N TYR A 272 -0.31 3.47 -8.71
CA TYR A 272 -1.41 4.23 -9.28
C TYR A 272 -2.70 3.42 -9.25
N TYR A 273 -3.75 3.98 -8.66
CA TYR A 273 -5.07 3.39 -8.60
C TYR A 273 -6.09 4.27 -9.36
N THR A 274 -7.03 3.62 -10.02
CA THR A 274 -8.24 4.27 -10.54
C THR A 274 -9.44 3.34 -10.42
N LEU A 275 -10.61 3.91 -10.17
CA LEU A 275 -11.89 3.22 -10.17
C LEU A 275 -12.62 3.55 -11.48
N ILE A 276 -13.05 2.51 -12.20
CA ILE A 276 -13.91 2.61 -13.37
C ILE A 276 -15.28 2.07 -12.95
N ASP A 277 -16.22 2.99 -12.71
CA ASP A 277 -17.59 2.66 -12.35
C ASP A 277 -18.38 2.04 -13.51
N ARG A 278 -19.55 1.47 -13.16
CA ARG A 278 -20.46 0.86 -14.12
C ARG A 278 -20.79 1.76 -15.31
N ASP A 279 -21.05 3.04 -15.10
CA ASP A 279 -21.41 3.95 -16.19
C ASP A 279 -20.31 4.03 -17.27
N LYS A 280 -19.04 4.05 -16.84
CA LYS A 280 -17.88 3.99 -17.76
C LYS A 280 -17.74 2.63 -18.41
N LEU A 281 -17.91 1.54 -17.66
CA LEU A 281 -17.86 0.17 -18.20
C LEU A 281 -18.92 -0.08 -19.28
N MET A 282 -20.09 0.57 -19.17
CA MET A 282 -21.16 0.49 -20.17
C MET A 282 -20.91 1.37 -21.41
N THR A 283 -20.00 2.34 -21.34
CA THR A 283 -19.79 3.35 -22.40
C THR A 283 -18.79 2.87 -23.48
N GLY A 284 -17.90 1.96 -23.13
CA GLY A 284 -16.91 1.41 -24.07
C GLY A 284 -16.16 0.21 -23.50
N ASP A 285 -15.50 -0.53 -24.40
CA ASP A 285 -14.72 -1.70 -24.00
C ASP A 285 -13.48 -1.31 -23.21
N VAL A 286 -13.22 -2.08 -22.15
CA VAL A 286 -11.95 -2.01 -21.42
C VAL A 286 -10.96 -2.96 -22.08
N ILE A 287 -9.89 -2.42 -22.67
CA ILE A 287 -8.90 -3.20 -23.41
C ILE A 287 -7.62 -3.34 -22.61
N LEU A 288 -7.13 -4.57 -22.50
CA LEU A 288 -5.83 -4.92 -21.93
C LEU A 288 -4.82 -5.00 -23.08
N ALA A 289 -4.23 -3.84 -23.42
CA ALA A 289 -3.33 -3.71 -24.56
C ALA A 289 -1.91 -4.22 -24.23
N TRP A 290 -1.35 -5.07 -25.08
CA TRP A 290 0.06 -5.50 -25.01
C TRP A 290 0.91 -4.89 -26.13
N GLU A 291 0.28 -4.17 -27.07
CA GLU A 291 0.91 -3.52 -28.21
C GLU A 291 0.29 -2.14 -28.47
N VAL A 292 1.13 -1.16 -28.76
CA VAL A 292 0.76 0.23 -29.11
C VAL A 292 1.56 0.65 -30.34
N ASP A 293 0.88 1.19 -31.34
CA ASP A 293 1.43 1.63 -32.65
C ASP A 293 2.28 0.54 -33.34
N GLY A 294 1.78 -0.69 -33.33
CA GLY A 294 2.45 -1.83 -33.96
C GLY A 294 3.68 -2.34 -33.19
N LYS A 295 3.92 -1.85 -31.97
CA LYS A 295 5.10 -2.19 -31.16
C LYS A 295 4.69 -2.77 -29.80
N PRO A 296 5.34 -3.84 -29.33
CA PRO A 296 5.16 -4.32 -27.97
C PRO A 296 5.39 -3.22 -26.95
N LEU A 297 4.69 -3.29 -25.81
CA LEU A 297 4.95 -2.40 -24.68
C LEU A 297 6.43 -2.47 -24.25
N LYS A 298 6.94 -1.33 -23.78
CA LYS A 298 8.26 -1.25 -23.15
C LYS A 298 8.28 -2.09 -21.86
N GLU A 299 9.45 -2.58 -21.48
CA GLU A 299 9.59 -3.38 -20.24
C GLU A 299 9.03 -2.67 -19.01
N GLU A 300 9.21 -1.35 -18.89
CA GLU A 300 8.66 -0.58 -17.77
C GLU A 300 7.13 -0.38 -17.79
N GLU A 301 6.44 -0.70 -18.89
CA GLU A 301 4.98 -0.57 -19.03
C GLU A 301 4.24 -1.91 -19.03
N LYS A 302 4.98 -3.03 -19.04
CA LYS A 302 4.44 -4.39 -18.91
C LYS A 302 3.73 -4.60 -17.57
N PRO A 303 2.75 -5.52 -17.49
CA PRO A 303 2.41 -6.53 -18.49
C PRO A 303 1.50 -6.00 -19.60
N VAL A 304 0.52 -5.18 -19.24
CA VAL A 304 -0.45 -4.57 -20.16
C VAL A 304 -0.68 -3.11 -19.78
N ARG A 305 -1.19 -2.36 -20.75
CA ARG A 305 -1.76 -1.04 -20.56
C ARG A 305 -3.28 -1.15 -20.67
N LEU A 306 -3.97 -0.72 -19.62
CA LEU A 306 -5.42 -0.52 -19.67
C LEU A 306 -5.74 0.63 -20.62
N VAL A 307 -6.68 0.39 -21.52
CA VAL A 307 -7.21 1.39 -22.44
C VAL A 307 -8.71 1.46 -22.25
N VAL A 308 -9.20 2.66 -21.92
CA VAL A 308 -10.61 2.95 -21.71
C VAL A 308 -11.01 4.04 -22.71
N PRO A 309 -11.46 3.66 -23.91
CA PRO A 309 -11.74 4.61 -24.99
C PRO A 309 -12.78 5.66 -24.55
N LYS A 310 -12.64 6.89 -25.05
CA LYS A 310 -13.49 8.06 -24.72
C LYS A 310 -13.34 8.58 -23.29
N GLU A 311 -12.58 7.91 -22.44
CA GLU A 311 -12.24 8.39 -21.10
C GLU A 311 -10.87 9.08 -21.07
N LEU A 312 -10.68 9.96 -20.07
CA LEU A 312 -9.43 10.68 -19.88
C LEU A 312 -8.26 9.73 -19.55
N GLY A 313 -7.04 10.17 -19.87
CA GLY A 313 -5.80 9.42 -19.64
C GLY A 313 -5.57 8.86 -18.22
N PRO A 314 -6.07 9.48 -17.12
CA PRO A 314 -6.05 8.87 -15.78
C PRO A 314 -6.68 7.47 -15.69
N TYR A 315 -7.64 7.13 -16.55
CA TYR A 315 -8.24 5.79 -16.58
C TYR A 315 -7.37 4.77 -17.33
N TRP A 316 -6.32 5.21 -18.03
CA TRP A 316 -5.49 4.37 -18.91
C TRP A 316 -4.25 3.87 -18.18
N VAL A 317 -4.47 3.06 -17.15
CA VAL A 317 -3.44 2.56 -16.23
C VAL A 317 -2.39 1.76 -16.98
N LYS A 318 -1.12 2.11 -16.79
CA LYS A 318 0.03 1.35 -17.30
C LYS A 318 0.45 0.30 -16.27
N MET A 319 1.28 -0.66 -16.70
CA MET A 319 1.92 -1.63 -15.80
C MET A 319 0.91 -2.27 -14.85
N VAL A 320 -0.26 -2.66 -15.37
CA VAL A 320 -1.36 -3.20 -14.56
C VAL A 320 -0.83 -4.36 -13.72
N SER A 321 -0.98 -4.27 -12.40
CA SER A 321 -0.64 -5.34 -11.46
C SER A 321 -1.89 -6.05 -10.94
N ASN A 322 -3.00 -5.33 -10.84
CA ASN A 322 -4.22 -5.83 -10.24
C ASN A 322 -5.47 -5.18 -10.84
N ILE A 323 -6.52 -5.96 -11.02
CA ILE A 323 -7.88 -5.53 -11.36
C ILE A 323 -8.82 -6.15 -10.32
N ASP A 324 -9.42 -5.33 -9.46
CA ASP A 324 -10.43 -5.77 -8.50
C ASP A 324 -11.82 -5.52 -9.07
N LEU A 325 -12.63 -6.56 -9.20
CA LEU A 325 -14.04 -6.49 -9.57
C LEU A 325 -14.86 -6.24 -8.30
N TYR A 326 -15.68 -5.19 -8.31
CA TYR A 326 -16.52 -4.82 -7.16
C TYR A 326 -17.97 -5.21 -7.43
N ASP A 327 -18.52 -6.16 -6.68
CA ASP A 327 -19.95 -6.51 -6.73
C ASP A 327 -20.82 -5.32 -6.31
N GLU A 328 -20.36 -4.58 -5.30
CA GLU A 328 -20.96 -3.35 -4.83
C GLU A 328 -19.91 -2.27 -4.60
N ILE A 329 -20.30 -1.01 -4.84
CA ILE A 329 -19.52 0.17 -4.45
C ILE A 329 -20.35 0.90 -3.41
N SER A 330 -19.76 1.08 -2.22
CA SER A 330 -20.43 1.77 -1.12
C SER A 330 -20.96 3.12 -1.59
N PRO A 331 -22.29 3.34 -1.54
CA PRO A 331 -22.87 4.58 -2.02
C PRO A 331 -22.39 5.75 -1.17
N LYS A 332 -22.15 6.90 -1.81
CA LYS A 332 -21.92 8.14 -1.09
C LYS A 332 -23.25 8.68 -0.58
N ASP A 333 -23.36 8.79 0.73
CA ASP A 333 -24.48 9.38 1.44
C ASP A 333 -23.92 10.38 2.45
N ILE A 334 -23.47 11.52 1.94
CA ILE A 334 -22.76 12.52 2.74
C ILE A 334 -23.71 13.13 3.77
N GLU A 335 -23.40 12.84 5.03
CA GLU A 335 -24.12 13.31 6.21
C GLU A 335 -23.46 14.53 6.84
N LYS A 336 -22.15 14.73 6.62
CA LYS A 336 -21.38 15.84 7.20
C LYS A 336 -20.50 16.50 6.15
N VAL A 337 -20.57 17.82 6.04
CA VAL A 337 -19.68 18.64 5.23
C VAL A 337 -18.86 19.53 6.17
N HIS A 338 -17.57 19.24 6.28
CA HIS A 338 -16.63 19.96 7.14
C HIS A 338 -15.87 21.04 6.38
N ILE A 339 -15.44 22.08 7.09
CA ILE A 339 -14.54 23.11 6.58
C ILE A 339 -13.10 22.69 6.89
N PHE A 340 -12.22 22.68 5.89
CA PHE A 340 -10.87 22.15 6.04
C PHE A 340 -10.03 22.83 7.13
N ASP A 341 -9.95 24.16 7.14
CA ASP A 341 -9.03 24.87 8.05
C ASP A 341 -9.43 24.66 9.53
N PRO A 342 -10.70 24.85 9.94
CA PRO A 342 -11.13 24.55 11.31
C PRO A 342 -11.00 23.06 11.69
N LEU A 343 -11.21 22.14 10.75
CA LEU A 343 -11.11 20.69 11.01
C LEU A 343 -9.66 20.25 11.31
N THR A 344 -8.69 20.99 10.77
CA THR A 344 -7.27 20.60 10.77
C THR A 344 -6.38 21.49 11.64
N GLU A 345 -6.95 22.46 12.35
CA GLU A 345 -6.21 23.43 13.18
C GLU A 345 -5.33 22.76 14.26
N ASP A 346 -5.77 21.64 14.81
CA ASP A 346 -5.08 20.85 15.84
C ASP A 346 -4.12 19.79 15.27
N ILE A 347 -4.01 19.68 13.94
CA ILE A 347 -3.10 18.74 13.29
C ILE A 347 -1.76 19.43 13.02
N GLU A 348 -0.69 18.89 13.62
CA GLU A 348 0.67 19.35 13.32
C GLU A 348 1.00 19.10 11.84
N PRO A 349 1.33 20.15 11.07
CA PRO A 349 1.60 19.98 9.65
C PRO A 349 2.91 19.24 9.41
N TYR A 350 2.91 18.42 8.36
CA TYR A 350 4.11 17.81 7.82
C TYR A 350 4.63 18.65 6.64
N TYR A 351 5.93 18.94 6.64
CA TYR A 351 6.60 19.65 5.56
C TYR A 351 7.33 18.65 4.67
N TYR A 352 6.69 18.26 3.58
CA TYR A 352 7.26 17.35 2.58
C TYR A 352 7.90 18.15 1.44
N GLU A 353 9.11 17.77 1.04
CA GLU A 353 9.76 18.37 -0.12
C GLU A 353 9.26 17.70 -1.40
N TYR A 354 8.51 18.45 -2.21
CA TYR A 354 8.01 18.00 -3.51
C TYR A 354 8.46 19.00 -4.58
N TYR A 355 9.20 18.53 -5.57
CA TYR A 355 9.76 19.37 -6.65
C TYR A 355 10.57 20.59 -6.16
N GLY A 356 11.29 20.43 -5.05
CA GLY A 356 12.14 21.50 -4.48
C GLY A 356 11.38 22.57 -3.69
N SER A 357 10.06 22.40 -3.52
CA SER A 357 9.26 23.21 -2.58
C SER A 357 8.95 22.40 -1.32
N LYS A 358 9.05 23.03 -0.15
CA LYS A 358 8.64 22.46 1.15
C LYS A 358 7.39 23.16 1.61
N ASP A 359 6.25 22.57 1.31
CA ASP A 359 4.94 23.17 1.54
C ASP A 359 4.20 22.48 2.69
N LYS A 360 3.39 23.27 3.41
CA LYS A 360 2.55 22.77 4.51
C LYS A 360 1.59 21.70 3.99
N SER A 361 1.60 20.54 4.64
CA SER A 361 0.80 19.38 4.25
C SER A 361 0.18 18.68 5.46
N ILE A 362 -1.07 18.25 5.34
CA ILE A 362 -1.82 17.57 6.41
C ILE A 362 -2.00 16.10 6.04
N GLU A 363 -1.64 15.17 6.92
CA GLU A 363 -1.81 13.74 6.67
C GLU A 363 -3.30 13.36 6.73
N VAL A 364 -3.80 12.75 5.65
CA VAL A 364 -5.21 12.37 5.48
C VAL A 364 -5.64 11.39 6.57
N GLY A 365 -4.77 10.45 6.95
CA GLY A 365 -5.03 9.51 8.04
C GLY A 365 -5.38 10.17 9.38
N GLN A 366 -4.90 11.39 9.65
CA GLN A 366 -5.25 12.12 10.88
C GLN A 366 -6.63 12.78 10.78
N ILE A 367 -6.99 13.25 9.58
CA ILE A 367 -8.33 13.78 9.29
C ILE A 367 -9.36 12.65 9.41
N LEU A 368 -9.09 11.50 8.80
CA LEU A 368 -10.01 10.35 8.83
C LEU A 368 -10.30 9.85 10.26
N ARG A 369 -9.36 9.99 11.20
CA ARG A 369 -9.57 9.64 12.62
C ARG A 369 -10.57 10.55 13.34
N LYS A 370 -10.93 11.69 12.76
CA LYS A 370 -11.94 12.61 13.28
C LYS A 370 -13.35 12.27 12.81
N PHE A 371 -13.51 11.39 11.84
CA PHE A 371 -14.82 10.97 11.34
C PHE A 371 -15.38 9.82 12.17
N ASP A 372 -16.68 9.83 12.41
CA ASP A 372 -17.35 8.80 13.20
C ASP A 372 -17.35 7.44 12.49
N GLN A 373 -17.43 7.47 11.16
CA GLN A 373 -17.45 6.30 10.31
C GLN A 373 -16.57 6.50 9.08
N VAL A 374 -15.66 5.55 8.86
CA VAL A 374 -14.90 5.43 7.61
C VAL A 374 -15.03 3.99 7.15
N ASP A 375 -15.73 3.80 6.03
CA ASP A 375 -15.85 2.48 5.41
C ASP A 375 -14.50 2.07 4.82
N GLU A 376 -13.90 0.99 5.33
CA GLU A 376 -12.60 0.50 4.86
C GLU A 376 -12.63 -0.01 3.42
N LYS A 377 -13.80 -0.47 2.95
CA LYS A 377 -14.03 -0.87 1.55
C LYS A 377 -14.49 0.30 0.67
N GLY A 378 -14.76 1.46 1.27
CA GLY A 378 -15.18 2.66 0.56
C GLY A 378 -14.03 3.37 -0.14
N PHE A 379 -14.38 4.52 -0.75
CA PHE A 379 -13.44 5.34 -1.52
C PHE A 379 -13.24 6.72 -0.92
N PHE A 380 -11.99 7.16 -0.96
CA PHE A 380 -11.61 8.56 -0.79
C PHE A 380 -11.70 9.26 -2.15
N THR A 381 -12.67 10.13 -2.31
CA THR A 381 -12.95 10.80 -3.58
C THR A 381 -12.50 12.24 -3.50
N MET A 382 -11.73 12.68 -4.48
CA MET A 382 -11.25 14.06 -4.62
C MET A 382 -11.90 14.69 -5.85
N ALA A 383 -12.31 15.95 -5.74
CA ALA A 383 -12.82 16.74 -6.86
C ALA A 383 -12.03 18.04 -7.00
N ALA A 384 -11.79 18.46 -8.23
CA ALA A 384 -11.04 19.66 -8.58
C ALA A 384 -11.87 20.68 -9.36
N VAL A 385 -11.36 21.92 -9.44
CA VAL A 385 -12.01 23.03 -10.17
C VAL A 385 -12.15 22.78 -11.67
N ASP A 386 -11.29 21.94 -12.26
CA ASP A 386 -11.34 21.56 -13.67
C ASP A 386 -12.37 20.45 -13.96
N GLY A 387 -13.12 20.01 -12.95
CA GLY A 387 -14.11 18.94 -13.04
C GLY A 387 -13.52 17.53 -12.90
N LEU A 388 -12.20 17.39 -12.69
CA LEU A 388 -11.60 16.09 -12.43
C LEU A 388 -12.14 15.53 -11.11
N ILE A 389 -12.70 14.32 -11.17
CA ILE A 389 -13.03 13.50 -10.01
C ILE A 389 -12.11 12.28 -10.03
N LYS A 390 -11.47 11.99 -8.89
CA LYS A 390 -10.59 10.84 -8.73
C LYS A 390 -10.90 10.10 -7.45
N ASN A 391 -10.94 8.78 -7.53
CA ASN A 391 -11.11 7.90 -6.38
C ASN A 391 -9.76 7.26 -6.00
N GLU A 392 -9.53 7.13 -4.71
CA GLU A 392 -8.47 6.35 -4.09
C GLU A 392 -9.11 5.38 -3.10
N THR A 393 -8.50 4.23 -2.86
CA THR A 393 -8.97 3.32 -1.80
C THR A 393 -8.69 3.93 -0.43
N ILE A 394 -9.58 3.67 0.53
CA ILE A 394 -9.39 4.16 1.90
C ILE A 394 -8.08 3.64 2.52
N SER A 395 -7.73 2.38 2.26
CA SER A 395 -6.47 1.78 2.73
C SER A 395 -5.24 2.55 2.25
N LEU A 396 -5.23 3.04 1.01
CA LEU A 396 -4.10 3.78 0.44
C LEU A 396 -3.91 5.15 1.10
N VAL A 397 -4.99 5.84 1.48
CA VAL A 397 -4.92 7.21 1.99
C VAL A 397 -4.73 7.30 3.51
N ARG A 398 -4.77 6.16 4.23
CA ARG A 398 -4.67 6.13 5.70
C ARG A 398 -3.29 6.44 6.25
N GLN A 399 -2.24 6.17 5.48
CA GLN A 399 -0.86 6.38 5.93
C GLN A 399 -0.02 7.00 4.84
N ARG A 400 0.83 7.98 5.22
CA ARG A 400 1.78 8.61 4.31
C ARG A 400 1.13 9.18 3.03
N TYR A 401 -0.08 9.66 3.19
CA TYR A 401 -0.86 10.36 2.17
C TYR A 401 -1.29 11.69 2.75
N TYR A 402 -1.01 12.77 2.04
CA TYR A 402 -1.14 14.12 2.57
C TYR A 402 -1.89 15.01 1.60
N ILE A 403 -2.55 16.03 2.14
CA ILE A 403 -3.05 17.16 1.39
C ILE A 403 -2.12 18.35 1.62
N LYS A 404 -1.43 18.76 0.58
CA LYS A 404 -0.68 20.02 0.51
C LYS A 404 -1.68 21.18 0.44
N VAL A 405 -1.50 22.18 1.28
CA VAL A 405 -2.42 23.32 1.42
C VAL A 405 -1.81 24.67 1.06
N GLU A 406 -0.51 24.71 0.78
CA GLU A 406 0.22 25.92 0.40
C GLU A 406 1.05 25.69 -0.88
N GLY A 407 1.48 26.78 -1.52
CA GLY A 407 2.32 26.76 -2.72
C GLY A 407 1.56 26.35 -3.98
N ASP A 408 2.30 26.14 -5.08
CA ASP A 408 1.69 25.91 -6.39
C ASP A 408 0.79 24.66 -6.41
N ASN A 409 -0.34 24.78 -7.13
CA ASN A 409 -1.36 23.76 -7.32
C ASN A 409 -2.17 23.37 -6.08
N ALA A 410 -1.93 23.98 -4.91
CA ALA A 410 -2.70 23.69 -3.71
C ALA A 410 -4.19 24.09 -3.87
N PRO A 411 -5.11 23.38 -3.19
CA PRO A 411 -4.90 22.15 -2.44
C PRO A 411 -4.62 20.96 -3.37
N MET A 412 -3.68 20.09 -2.98
CA MET A 412 -3.24 18.97 -3.82
C MET A 412 -2.87 17.74 -2.98
N ASN A 413 -3.27 16.54 -3.40
CA ASN A 413 -2.81 15.31 -2.75
C ASN A 413 -1.34 15.02 -3.09
N ILE A 414 -0.57 14.55 -2.11
CA ILE A 414 0.82 14.11 -2.28
C ILE A 414 1.08 12.85 -1.47
N SER A 415 2.00 12.01 -1.94
CA SER A 415 2.48 10.84 -1.22
C SER A 415 3.94 10.57 -1.61
N PRO A 416 4.78 10.01 -0.72
CA PRO A 416 6.15 9.61 -1.05
C PRO A 416 6.26 8.65 -2.25
N ASN A 417 5.20 7.89 -2.51
CA ASN A 417 5.18 6.91 -3.59
C ASN A 417 4.67 7.50 -4.92
N PHE A 418 4.24 8.77 -4.95
CA PHE A 418 3.69 9.38 -6.15
C PHE A 418 4.77 9.79 -7.16
N LYS A 419 4.54 9.44 -8.42
CA LYS A 419 5.20 10.03 -9.57
C LYS A 419 4.50 11.33 -9.98
N LEU A 420 5.21 12.14 -10.78
CA LEU A 420 4.65 13.37 -11.35
C LEU A 420 3.34 13.09 -12.10
N GLY A 421 2.31 13.89 -11.83
CA GLY A 421 1.03 13.80 -12.53
C GLY A 421 0.02 12.86 -11.87
N MET A 422 0.37 12.17 -10.79
CA MET A 422 -0.58 11.37 -9.99
C MET A 422 -1.49 12.22 -9.09
N ASN A 423 -1.32 13.54 -9.12
CA ASN A 423 -1.96 14.48 -8.22
C ASN A 423 -3.25 15.09 -8.81
N VAL A 424 -4.28 15.18 -7.98
CA VAL A 424 -5.44 16.05 -8.14
C VAL A 424 -5.07 17.42 -7.59
N LYS A 425 -5.04 18.41 -8.47
CA LYS A 425 -4.64 19.78 -8.18
C LYS A 425 -5.87 20.64 -7.94
N HIS A 426 -5.71 21.74 -7.21
CA HIS A 426 -6.77 22.73 -7.08
C HIS A 426 -8.10 22.11 -6.59
N MET A 427 -8.01 21.25 -5.57
CA MET A 427 -9.17 20.51 -5.07
C MET A 427 -10.21 21.45 -4.48
N THR A 428 -11.48 21.26 -4.85
CA THR A 428 -12.63 21.94 -4.23
C THR A 428 -13.03 21.24 -2.95
N HIS A 429 -12.99 19.90 -2.94
CA HIS A 429 -13.31 19.06 -1.79
C HIS A 429 -12.75 17.65 -1.94
N PHE A 430 -12.73 16.92 -0.83
CA PHE A 430 -12.64 15.46 -0.82
C PHE A 430 -13.74 14.84 0.06
N SER A 431 -14.04 13.56 -0.12
CA SER A 431 -15.08 12.87 0.64
C SER A 431 -14.85 11.37 0.83
N THR A 432 -15.41 10.82 1.91
CA THR A 432 -15.60 9.38 2.17
C THR A 432 -17.03 8.98 1.83
N THR A 433 -17.60 7.98 2.49
CA THR A 433 -19.01 7.57 2.32
C THR A 433 -19.98 8.50 3.05
N LYS A 434 -19.59 9.03 4.22
CA LYS A 434 -20.46 9.84 5.10
C LYS A 434 -19.98 11.28 5.30
N ASP A 435 -18.70 11.55 5.07
CA ASP A 435 -18.11 12.86 5.34
C ASP A 435 -17.51 13.46 4.07
N ALA A 436 -17.66 14.77 3.89
CA ALA A 436 -16.95 15.57 2.91
C ALA A 436 -16.21 16.71 3.60
N VAL A 437 -15.08 17.12 3.04
CA VAL A 437 -14.29 18.26 3.53
C VAL A 437 -14.04 19.20 2.36
N ILE A 438 -14.44 20.46 2.52
CA ILE A 438 -14.34 21.48 1.46
C ILE A 438 -13.16 22.41 1.70
N PHE A 439 -12.63 22.94 0.60
CA PHE A 439 -11.66 24.05 0.58
C PHE A 439 -12.39 25.32 0.11
N PRO A 440 -12.86 26.20 1.01
CA PRO A 440 -13.70 27.34 0.66
C PRO A 440 -13.12 28.23 -0.45
N HIS A 441 -11.81 28.48 -0.41
CA HIS A 441 -11.11 29.33 -1.38
C HIS A 441 -11.08 28.75 -2.80
N MET A 442 -11.25 27.43 -2.95
CA MET A 442 -11.40 26.75 -4.26
C MET A 442 -12.86 26.49 -4.60
N MET A 443 -13.70 26.20 -3.61
CA MET A 443 -15.12 25.92 -3.79
C MET A 443 -15.84 27.10 -4.47
N LYS A 444 -15.46 28.34 -4.14
CA LYS A 444 -16.03 29.55 -4.74
C LYS A 444 -15.87 29.67 -6.26
N GLU A 445 -14.91 28.97 -6.86
CA GLU A 445 -14.68 28.96 -8.31
C GLU A 445 -15.76 28.15 -9.06
N VAL A 446 -16.48 27.25 -8.36
CA VAL A 446 -17.43 26.31 -8.97
C VAL A 446 -18.88 26.46 -8.47
N VAL A 447 -19.15 27.38 -7.54
CA VAL A 447 -20.49 27.62 -6.97
C VAL A 447 -20.97 29.04 -7.22
N ARG A 448 -22.28 29.30 -7.11
CA ARG A 448 -22.82 30.67 -7.19
C ARG A 448 -22.33 31.50 -6.01
N THR A 449 -21.87 32.73 -6.29
CA THR A 449 -21.44 33.69 -5.27
C THR A 449 -22.28 34.98 -5.31
N LYS A 450 -22.28 35.70 -4.18
CA LYS A 450 -22.96 37.00 -4.01
C LYS A 450 -22.16 37.89 -3.07
N ASP A 451 -22.29 39.21 -3.19
CA ASP A 451 -21.81 40.15 -2.18
C ASP A 451 -22.67 40.04 -0.91
N ILE A 452 -22.03 39.70 0.20
CA ILE A 452 -22.61 39.55 1.53
C ILE A 452 -21.80 40.44 2.46
N ALA A 453 -22.40 41.54 2.92
CA ALA A 453 -21.73 42.53 3.77
C ALA A 453 -20.36 43.01 3.23
N GLY A 454 -20.22 43.17 1.91
CA GLY A 454 -18.98 43.60 1.26
C GLY A 454 -17.91 42.51 1.10
N LYS A 455 -18.28 41.25 1.29
CA LYS A 455 -17.43 40.06 1.09
C LYS A 455 -18.10 39.10 0.11
N GLU A 456 -17.29 38.30 -0.56
CA GLU A 456 -17.78 37.27 -1.47
C GLU A 456 -18.29 36.06 -0.67
N GLY A 457 -19.60 35.83 -0.69
CA GLY A 457 -20.25 34.69 -0.05
C GLY A 457 -20.64 33.62 -1.07
N MET A 458 -20.39 32.36 -0.73
CA MET A 458 -20.80 31.18 -1.52
C MET A 458 -22.19 30.73 -1.10
N LEU A 459 -23.09 30.49 -2.06
CA LEU A 459 -24.43 29.99 -1.76
C LEU A 459 -24.34 28.61 -1.09
N LEU A 460 -24.97 28.45 0.08
CA LEU A 460 -24.86 27.25 0.88
C LEU A 460 -25.40 26.01 0.15
N GLU A 461 -26.56 26.13 -0.50
CA GLU A 461 -27.15 25.06 -1.32
C GLU A 461 -26.13 24.46 -2.31
N ASP A 462 -25.45 25.32 -3.08
CA ASP A 462 -24.48 24.88 -4.10
C ASP A 462 -23.27 24.20 -3.47
N VAL A 463 -22.77 24.72 -2.35
CA VAL A 463 -21.64 24.11 -1.64
C VAL A 463 -21.98 22.70 -1.18
N LEU A 464 -23.14 22.51 -0.54
CA LEU A 464 -23.56 21.20 -0.05
C LEU A 464 -23.81 20.21 -1.20
N LEU A 465 -24.49 20.66 -2.26
CA LEU A 465 -24.73 19.83 -3.43
C LEU A 465 -23.43 19.45 -4.14
N THR A 466 -22.49 20.39 -4.25
CA THR A 466 -21.17 20.15 -4.88
C THR A 466 -20.33 19.18 -4.07
N ALA A 467 -20.38 19.26 -2.73
CA ALA A 467 -19.72 18.31 -1.82
C ALA A 467 -20.38 16.92 -1.76
N GLY A 468 -21.52 16.73 -2.45
CA GLY A 468 -22.23 15.46 -2.54
C GLY A 468 -23.28 15.23 -1.46
N MET A 469 -23.58 16.22 -0.62
CA MET A 469 -24.68 16.13 0.35
C MET A 469 -26.02 16.26 -0.39
N ARG A 470 -26.95 15.36 -0.08
CA ARG A 470 -28.32 15.32 -0.63
C ARG A 470 -29.30 15.23 0.53
N TRP A 471 -30.47 15.83 0.35
CA TRP A 471 -31.53 15.83 1.36
C TRP A 471 -32.91 15.64 0.73
N GLU A 472 -33.83 15.05 1.50
CA GLU A 472 -35.21 14.77 1.08
C GLU A 472 -36.19 15.51 2.02
N GLU A 473 -37.48 15.52 1.66
CA GLU A 473 -38.54 16.06 2.52
C GLU A 473 -38.53 15.35 3.89
N GLY A 474 -38.18 16.08 4.94
CA GLY A 474 -38.13 15.60 6.32
C GLY A 474 -36.73 15.57 6.94
N HIS A 475 -35.66 15.68 6.15
CA HIS A 475 -34.32 15.90 6.69
C HIS A 475 -34.19 17.32 7.27
N THR A 476 -33.51 17.43 8.41
CA THR A 476 -33.11 18.73 8.95
C THR A 476 -31.59 18.86 8.89
N LEU A 477 -31.08 20.05 8.60
CA LEU A 477 -29.64 20.31 8.65
C LEU A 477 -29.30 21.18 9.87
N ALA A 478 -28.08 21.09 10.33
CA ALA A 478 -27.54 21.93 11.38
C ALA A 478 -26.13 22.40 11.03
N ALA A 479 -25.87 23.69 11.19
CA ALA A 479 -24.54 24.25 11.16
C ALA A 479 -23.95 24.26 12.58
N ILE A 480 -22.71 23.81 12.71
CA ILE A 480 -22.01 23.66 13.99
C ILE A 480 -20.71 24.44 13.93
N SER A 481 -20.49 25.35 14.88
CA SER A 481 -19.24 26.09 15.03
C SER A 481 -18.16 25.29 15.74
N VAL A 482 -16.91 25.75 15.67
CA VAL A 482 -15.77 25.15 16.40
C VAL A 482 -15.99 25.13 17.92
N ASP A 483 -16.78 26.07 18.45
CA ASP A 483 -17.16 26.10 19.87
C ASP A 483 -18.50 25.39 20.17
N GLU A 484 -18.93 24.50 19.27
CA GLU A 484 -20.10 23.62 19.41
C GLU A 484 -21.44 24.36 19.54
N ARG A 485 -21.53 25.62 19.08
CA ARG A 485 -22.82 26.30 18.91
C ARG A 485 -23.51 25.75 17.66
N GLU A 486 -24.79 25.46 17.80
CA GLU A 486 -25.61 24.87 16.73
C GLU A 486 -26.68 25.86 16.26
N VAL A 487 -26.80 25.99 14.94
CA VAL A 487 -27.93 26.66 14.27
C VAL A 487 -28.63 25.65 13.39
N LYS A 488 -29.92 25.43 13.62
CA LYS A 488 -30.75 24.57 12.77
C LYS A 488 -31.10 25.31 11.50
N LEU A 489 -31.03 24.61 10.37
CA LEU A 489 -31.32 25.13 9.04
C LEU A 489 -32.52 24.37 8.45
N SER A 490 -33.57 25.11 8.15
CA SER A 490 -34.67 24.65 7.31
C SER A 490 -34.25 24.64 5.84
N LEU A 491 -35.08 24.03 4.98
CA LEU A 491 -34.83 24.03 3.54
C LEU A 491 -34.81 25.45 2.95
N ASP A 492 -35.65 26.35 3.47
CA ASP A 492 -35.67 27.75 3.06
C ASP A 492 -34.37 28.46 3.49
N ASP A 493 -33.85 28.17 4.68
CA ASP A 493 -32.60 28.76 5.16
C ASP A 493 -31.41 28.34 4.28
N ILE A 494 -31.39 27.09 3.77
CA ILE A 494 -30.30 26.59 2.93
C ILE A 494 -30.18 27.40 1.63
N VAL A 495 -31.30 27.80 1.04
CA VAL A 495 -31.33 28.53 -0.25
C VAL A 495 -31.09 30.03 -0.10
N THR A 496 -31.22 30.59 1.11
CA THR A 496 -30.93 32.02 1.40
C THR A 496 -29.59 32.24 2.12
N SER A 497 -28.97 31.16 2.63
CA SER A 497 -27.72 31.24 3.39
C SER A 497 -26.47 31.22 2.53
N TYR A 498 -25.42 31.88 3.03
CA TYR A 498 -24.12 32.01 2.38
C TYR A 498 -22.97 31.70 3.36
N LEU A 499 -21.95 31.01 2.85
CA LEU A 499 -20.67 30.83 3.54
C LEU A 499 -19.69 31.93 3.13
N VAL A 500 -19.14 32.66 4.10
CA VAL A 500 -18.18 33.75 3.87
C VAL A 500 -16.85 33.39 4.54
N GLN A 501 -15.77 33.31 3.75
CA GLN A 501 -14.44 33.01 4.25
C GLN A 501 -13.66 34.29 4.64
N GLU A 502 -13.04 34.25 5.82
CA GLU A 502 -12.19 35.32 6.36
C GLU A 502 -10.87 34.73 6.90
N GLY A 503 -9.86 34.64 6.05
CA GLY A 503 -8.64 33.88 6.37
C GLY A 503 -8.98 32.39 6.54
N ASP A 504 -8.60 31.82 7.69
CA ASP A 504 -8.83 30.40 8.01
C ASP A 504 -10.21 30.15 8.64
N ARG A 505 -11.06 31.19 8.77
CA ARG A 505 -12.39 31.10 9.36
C ARG A 505 -13.48 31.18 8.31
N VAL A 506 -14.59 30.50 8.55
CA VAL A 506 -15.80 30.58 7.71
C VAL A 506 -16.99 30.90 8.58
N ASP A 507 -17.74 31.94 8.20
CA ASP A 507 -18.95 32.39 8.89
C ASP A 507 -20.19 32.07 8.04
N LEU A 508 -21.33 31.79 8.69
CA LEU A 508 -22.64 31.59 8.07
C LEU A 508 -23.44 32.87 8.12
N TYR A 509 -23.97 33.26 6.97
CA TYR A 509 -24.88 34.39 6.84
C TYR A 509 -26.23 33.89 6.32
N ASP A 510 -27.32 34.49 6.80
CA ASP A 510 -28.62 34.47 6.12
C ASP A 510 -28.84 35.86 5.52
N GLU A 511 -28.97 35.93 4.20
CA GLU A 511 -28.89 37.17 3.43
C GLU A 511 -27.66 38.04 3.80
N ASN A 512 -27.82 39.09 4.62
CA ASN A 512 -26.73 39.98 5.05
C ASN A 512 -26.47 39.92 6.57
N GLU A 513 -27.17 39.06 7.30
CA GLU A 513 -27.01 38.91 8.74
C GLU A 513 -26.16 37.69 9.04
N LYS A 514 -25.11 37.87 9.86
CA LYS A 514 -24.32 36.74 10.33
C LYS A 514 -25.10 35.96 11.39
N ILE A 515 -25.34 34.69 11.14
CA ILE A 515 -26.10 33.81 12.05
C ILE A 515 -25.22 32.83 12.82
N LEU A 516 -24.03 32.49 12.31
CA LEU A 516 -23.06 31.67 13.01
C LEU A 516 -21.63 32.06 12.59
N ASP A 517 -20.71 32.18 13.53
CA ASP A 517 -19.30 32.45 13.26
C ASP A 517 -18.44 31.20 13.44
N ASN A 518 -17.38 31.11 12.63
CA ASN A 518 -16.37 30.05 12.67
C ASN A 518 -16.96 28.63 12.64
N ILE A 519 -17.68 28.31 11.56
CA ILE A 519 -18.29 27.02 11.31
C ILE A 519 -17.22 25.94 11.18
N LEU A 520 -17.41 24.83 11.89
CA LEU A 520 -16.64 23.61 11.72
C LEU A 520 -17.24 22.73 10.63
N ARG A 521 -18.56 22.51 10.67
CA ARG A 521 -19.27 21.63 9.74
C ARG A 521 -20.76 21.93 9.63
N ILE A 522 -21.37 21.38 8.60
CA ILE A 522 -22.82 21.28 8.41
C ILE A 522 -23.18 19.79 8.39
N GLU A 523 -24.16 19.38 9.17
CA GLU A 523 -24.54 17.97 9.29
C GLU A 523 -26.05 17.74 9.18
N ARG A 524 -26.39 16.56 8.65
CA ARG A 524 -27.76 16.02 8.62
C ARG A 524 -28.16 15.54 10.02
N ARG A 525 -29.37 15.91 10.43
CA ARG A 525 -29.98 15.60 11.72
C ARG A 525 -31.17 14.66 11.58
#